data_AF-A0A846DS58-F1
#
_entry.id   AF-A0A846DS58-F1
#
_cell.length_a   1.000
_cell.length_b   1.000
_cell.length_c   1.000
_cell.angle_alpha   90.00
_cell.angle_beta   90.00
_cell.angle_gamma   90.00
#
_symmetry.space_group_name_H-M   'P 1'
#
loop_
_entity.id
_entity.type
_entity.pdbx_description
1 polymer ?
#
loop_
_entity_poly.entity_id
_entity_poly.type
_entity_poly.pdbx_seq_one_letter_code
_entity_poly.pdbx_strand_id
1 'polypeptide(L)'
;FFVAGIFALLGLLPLVGGVFQALPQPVLGGATIVMFGSIAVAGINIVASVPLDRRALIIVAVSLALGLGVVYLPEILADKPALIKNVFSSGISTGGLTAILLNWLLPQTMDAPQPLESQPEVQN
;
A
#
# COMPACT_ATOMS: atom_id res chain seq x y z
N PHE A 1 -21.15 20.11 8.38
CA PHE A 1 -22.53 20.02 7.84
C PHE A 1 -22.74 20.82 6.55
N PHE A 2 -22.23 22.05 6.43
CA PHE A 2 -22.44 22.89 5.24
C PHE A 2 -21.91 22.28 3.92
N VAL A 3 -20.69 21.71 3.93
CA VAL A 3 -20.08 21.07 2.75
C VAL A 3 -20.87 19.85 2.27
N ALA A 4 -21.37 19.03 3.20
CA ALA A 4 -22.20 17.88 2.87
C ALA A 4 -23.55 18.31 2.25
N GLY A 5 -24.16 19.38 2.79
CA GLY A 5 -25.37 19.97 2.22
C GLY A 5 -25.15 20.50 0.80
N ILE A 6 -24.01 21.16 0.54
CA ILE A 6 -23.63 21.65 -0.79
C ILE A 6 -23.43 20.48 -1.76
N PHE A 7 -22.69 19.42 -1.38
CA PHE A 7 -22.52 18.26 -2.25
C PHE A 7 -23.84 17.52 -2.51
N ALA A 8 -24.73 17.42 -1.51
CA ALA A 8 -26.05 16.84 -1.69
C ALA A 8 -26.90 17.66 -2.69
N LEU A 9 -26.87 18.99 -2.57
CA LEU A 9 -27.61 19.87 -3.47
C LEU A 9 -27.03 19.88 -4.90
N LEU A 10 -25.71 19.90 -5.04
CA LEU A 10 -25.02 19.80 -6.34
C LEU A 10 -25.22 18.43 -7.00
N GLY A 11 -25.27 17.35 -6.22
CA GLY A 11 -25.54 16.00 -6.75
C GLY A 11 -26.98 15.81 -7.23
N LEU A 12 -27.95 16.55 -6.67
CA LEU A 12 -29.35 16.50 -7.09
C LEU A 12 -29.62 17.35 -8.35
N LEU A 13 -28.77 18.32 -8.67
CA LEU A 13 -28.93 19.20 -9.82
C LEU A 13 -28.44 18.52 -11.12
N PRO A 14 -29.32 18.29 -12.12
CA PRO A 14 -28.96 17.62 -13.37
C PRO A 14 -27.95 18.41 -14.20
N LEU A 15 -27.86 19.73 -13.97
CA LEU A 15 -26.87 20.61 -14.61
C LEU A 15 -25.43 20.16 -14.31
N VAL A 16 -25.17 19.78 -13.06
CA VAL A 16 -23.84 19.32 -12.62
C VAL A 16 -23.53 17.97 -13.26
N GLY A 17 -24.50 17.04 -13.26
CA GLY A 17 -24.37 15.74 -13.93
C GLY A 17 -24.11 15.85 -15.44
N GLY A 18 -24.76 16.81 -16.11
CA GLY A 18 -24.55 17.07 -17.54
C GLY A 18 -23.13 17.56 -17.86
N VAL A 19 -22.54 18.37 -16.98
CA VAL A 19 -21.13 18.79 -17.10
C VAL A 19 -20.19 17.60 -16.94
N PHE A 20 -20.41 16.73 -15.94
CA PHE A 20 -19.60 15.52 -15.75
C PHE A 20 -19.71 14.55 -16.93
N GLN A 21 -20.90 14.40 -17.53
CA GLN A 21 -21.11 13.55 -18.70
C GLN A 21 -20.44 14.12 -19.97
N ALA A 22 -20.32 15.44 -20.07
CA ALA A 22 -19.63 16.11 -21.18
C ALA A 22 -18.09 16.05 -21.06
N LEU A 23 -17.53 15.58 -19.94
CA LEU A 23 -16.08 15.48 -19.76
C LEU A 23 -15.48 14.42 -20.70
N PRO A 24 -14.49 14.79 -21.53
CA PRO A 24 -13.78 13.82 -22.35
C PRO A 24 -13.06 12.77 -21.50
N GLN A 25 -13.06 11.51 -21.95
CA GLN A 25 -12.33 10.44 -21.28
C GLN A 25 -10.84 10.74 -21.01
N PRO A 26 -10.11 11.44 -21.89
CA PRO A 26 -8.72 11.82 -21.61
C PRO A 26 -8.52 12.66 -20.34
N VAL A 27 -9.48 13.53 -19.99
CA VAL A 27 -9.39 14.38 -18.78
C VAL A 27 -9.63 13.56 -17.52
N LEU A 28 -10.62 12.68 -17.55
CA LEU A 28 -10.91 11.75 -16.45
C LEU A 28 -9.74 10.81 -16.20
N GLY A 29 -9.10 10.33 -17.27
CA GLY A 29 -7.87 9.53 -17.19
C GLY A 29 -6.72 10.31 -16.53
N GLY A 30 -6.48 11.56 -16.95
CA GLY A 30 -5.45 12.42 -16.35
C GLY A 30 -5.68 12.67 -14.85
N ALA A 31 -6.91 13.00 -14.47
CA ALA A 31 -7.27 13.18 -13.05
C ALA A 31 -7.05 11.90 -12.23
N THR A 32 -7.41 10.74 -12.80
CA THR A 32 -7.24 9.43 -12.17
C THR A 32 -5.77 9.07 -11.98
N ILE A 33 -4.91 9.35 -12.98
CA ILE A 33 -3.45 9.12 -12.89
C ILE A 33 -2.83 9.99 -11.78
N VAL A 34 -3.21 11.27 -11.70
CA VAL A 34 -2.71 12.17 -10.65
C VAL A 34 -3.16 11.69 -9.26
N MET A 35 -4.42 11.27 -9.12
CA MET A 35 -4.94 10.71 -7.87
C MET A 35 -4.20 9.44 -7.47
N PHE A 36 -4.09 8.44 -8.34
CA PHE A 36 -3.38 7.20 -8.00
C PHE A 36 -1.88 7.42 -7.80
N GLY A 37 -1.25 8.33 -8.56
CA GLY A 37 0.15 8.69 -8.37
C GLY A 37 0.41 9.33 -7.01
N SER A 38 -0.43 10.27 -6.58
CA SER A 38 -0.32 10.89 -5.25
C SER A 38 -0.57 9.90 -4.12
N ILE A 39 -1.54 8.99 -4.27
CA ILE A 39 -1.79 7.90 -3.32
C ILE A 39 -0.57 6.98 -3.20
N ALA A 40 0.05 6.61 -4.32
CA ALA A 40 1.26 5.77 -4.32
C ALA A 40 2.43 6.45 -3.59
N VAL A 41 2.68 7.73 -3.87
CA VAL A 41 3.73 8.50 -3.20
C VAL A 41 3.44 8.65 -1.71
N ALA A 42 2.20 8.90 -1.31
CA ALA A 42 1.80 8.95 0.09
C ALA A 42 2.07 7.62 0.81
N GLY A 43 1.78 6.50 0.17
CA GLY A 43 2.09 5.16 0.69
C GLY A 43 3.59 4.95 0.92
N ILE A 44 4.43 5.33 -0.05
CA ILE A 44 5.90 5.26 0.07
C ILE A 44 6.39 6.15 1.22
N ASN A 45 5.87 7.37 1.35
CA ASN A 45 6.23 8.28 2.44
C ASN A 45 5.85 7.72 3.82
N ILE A 46 4.70 7.05 3.96
CA ILE A 46 4.32 6.38 5.20
C ILE A 46 5.34 5.29 5.55
N VAL A 47 5.75 4.47 4.59
CA VAL A 47 6.76 3.43 4.81
C VAL A 47 8.13 4.04 5.14
N ALA A 48 8.53 5.11 4.47
CA ALA A 48 9.81 5.79 4.69
C ALA A 48 9.84 6.64 5.99
N SER A 49 8.71 6.82 6.66
CA SER A 49 8.63 7.57 7.93
C SER A 49 9.20 6.80 9.14
N VAL A 50 9.45 5.49 8.99
CA VAL A 50 10.05 4.62 10.01
C VAL A 50 11.44 4.15 9.57
N PRO A 51 12.35 3.79 10.50
CA PRO A 51 13.65 3.22 10.14
C PRO A 51 13.47 1.96 9.29
N LEU A 52 14.10 1.96 8.10
CA LEU A 52 14.03 0.85 7.15
C LEU A 52 15.18 -0.14 7.39
N ASP A 53 15.08 -0.86 8.50
CA ASP A 53 16.03 -1.93 8.83
C ASP A 53 15.84 -3.13 7.89
N ARG A 54 16.79 -4.07 7.93
CA ARG A 54 16.77 -5.28 7.09
C ARG A 54 15.43 -6.03 7.18
N ARG A 55 14.86 -6.11 8.38
CA ARG A 55 13.55 -6.71 8.63
C ARG A 55 12.41 -5.96 7.92
N ALA A 56 12.37 -4.63 8.08
CA ALA A 56 11.33 -3.79 7.47
C ALA A 56 11.39 -3.88 5.94
N LEU A 57 12.60 -3.85 5.36
CA LEU A 57 12.80 -4.00 3.92
C LEU A 57 12.29 -5.34 3.39
N ILE A 58 12.51 -6.45 4.09
CA ILE A 58 11.98 -7.77 3.71
C ILE A 58 10.45 -7.79 3.76
N ILE A 59 9.85 -7.25 4.83
CA ILE A 59 8.38 -7.19 4.96
C ILE A 59 7.78 -6.39 3.80
N VAL A 60 8.33 -5.21 3.52
CA VAL A 60 7.88 -4.34 2.42
C VAL A 60 8.04 -5.04 1.07
N ALA A 61 9.22 -5.60 0.78
CA ALA A 61 9.49 -6.24 -0.50
C ALA A 61 8.57 -7.44 -0.77
N VAL A 62 8.39 -8.33 0.21
CA VAL A 62 7.55 -9.53 0.04
C VAL A 62 6.07 -9.17 -0.01
N SER A 63 5.61 -8.23 0.83
CA SER A 63 4.22 -7.77 0.81
C SER A 63 3.84 -7.12 -0.53
N LEU A 64 4.74 -6.31 -1.10
CA LEU A 64 4.54 -5.68 -2.40
C LEU A 64 4.58 -6.71 -3.53
N ALA A 65 5.54 -7.64 -3.48
CA ALA A 65 5.66 -8.71 -4.48
C ALA A 65 4.42 -9.61 -4.52
N LEU A 66 3.90 -10.03 -3.36
CA LEU A 66 2.68 -10.85 -3.31
C LEU A 66 1.43 -10.06 -3.69
N GLY A 67 1.31 -8.80 -3.24
CA GLY A 67 0.19 -7.93 -3.61
C GLY A 67 0.11 -7.67 -5.11
N LEU A 68 1.24 -7.41 -5.76
CA LEU A 68 1.30 -7.29 -7.23
C LEU A 68 1.12 -8.65 -7.92
N GLY A 69 1.69 -9.72 -7.36
CA GLY A 69 1.61 -11.07 -7.90
C GLY A 69 0.17 -11.55 -8.10
N VAL A 70 -0.71 -11.36 -7.11
CA VAL A 70 -2.14 -11.74 -7.24
C VAL A 70 -2.91 -10.88 -8.23
N VAL A 71 -2.46 -9.64 -8.48
CA VAL A 71 -3.08 -8.75 -9.47
C VAL A 71 -2.70 -9.18 -10.89
N TYR A 72 -1.44 -9.56 -11.12
CA TYR A 72 -0.97 -9.99 -12.43
C TYR A 72 -1.37 -11.44 -12.76
N LEU A 73 -1.36 -12.34 -11.77
CA LEU A 73 -1.76 -13.73 -11.92
C LEU A 73 -2.93 -14.03 -10.97
N PRO A 74 -4.18 -13.72 -11.33
CA PRO A 74 -5.35 -14.05 -10.50
C PRO A 74 -5.70 -15.55 -10.53
N GLU A 75 -5.18 -16.29 -11.51
CA GLU A 75 -5.47 -17.71 -11.76
C GLU A 75 -4.98 -18.63 -10.63
N ILE A 76 -3.92 -18.25 -9.91
CA ILE A 76 -3.40 -19.01 -8.75
C ILE A 76 -4.41 -19.13 -7.59
N LEU A 77 -5.48 -18.34 -7.61
CA LEU A 77 -6.56 -18.36 -6.63
C LEU A 77 -7.85 -19.03 -7.15
N ALA A 78 -7.85 -19.55 -8.40
CA ALA A 78 -9.05 -20.10 -9.04
C ALA A 78 -9.58 -21.37 -8.35
N ASP A 79 -8.70 -22.25 -7.89
CA ASP A 79 -9.05 -23.52 -7.23
C ASP A 79 -9.22 -23.41 -5.69
N LYS A 80 -9.14 -22.19 -5.15
CA LYS A 80 -9.23 -21.95 -3.71
C LYS A 80 -10.68 -21.69 -3.27
N PRO A 81 -11.05 -22.02 -2.02
CA PRO A 81 -12.39 -21.77 -1.50
C PRO A 81 -12.74 -20.28 -1.57
N ALA A 82 -14.03 -19.99 -1.78
CA ALA A 82 -14.54 -18.64 -2.10
C ALA A 82 -14.10 -17.56 -1.10
N LEU A 83 -13.96 -17.91 0.19
CA LEU A 83 -13.48 -16.98 1.22
C LEU A 83 -12.03 -16.53 0.97
N ILE A 84 -11.14 -17.47 0.62
CA ILE A 84 -9.73 -17.15 0.33
C ILE A 84 -9.65 -16.37 -0.98
N LYS A 85 -10.42 -16.77 -1.99
CA LYS A 85 -10.46 -16.06 -3.27
C LYS A 85 -10.91 -14.61 -3.11
N ASN A 86 -11.95 -14.34 -2.32
CA ASN A 86 -12.47 -12.99 -2.13
C ASN A 86 -11.53 -12.09 -1.32
N VAL A 87 -10.81 -12.65 -0.33
CA VAL A 87 -9.85 -11.88 0.48
C VAL A 87 -8.57 -11.58 -0.30
N PHE A 88 -8.10 -12.53 -1.11
CA PHE A 88 -6.84 -12.41 -1.84
C PHE A 88 -7.00 -11.89 -3.29
N SER A 89 -8.23 -11.63 -3.75
CA SER A 89 -8.49 -11.07 -5.09
C SER A 89 -8.03 -9.62 -5.26
N SER A 90 -7.84 -8.89 -4.15
CA SER A 90 -7.33 -7.52 -4.16
C SER A 90 -5.86 -7.50 -3.74
N GLY A 91 -5.01 -6.92 -4.59
CA GLY A 91 -3.58 -6.75 -4.29
C GLY A 91 -3.31 -5.96 -3.01
N ILE A 92 -4.19 -5.00 -2.68
CA ILE A 92 -4.09 -4.21 -1.44
C ILE A 92 -4.32 -5.10 -0.21
N SER A 93 -5.36 -5.93 -0.25
CA SER A 93 -5.70 -6.86 0.83
C SER A 93 -4.61 -7.92 1.01
N THR A 94 -4.18 -8.56 -0.09
CA THR A 94 -3.10 -9.56 -0.07
C THR A 94 -1.79 -8.99 0.45
N GLY A 95 -1.38 -7.81 -0.04
CA GLY A 95 -0.15 -7.16 0.42
C GLY A 95 -0.23 -6.78 1.89
N GLY A 96 -1.32 -6.14 2.33
CA GLY A 96 -1.52 -5.75 3.73
C GLY A 96 -1.56 -6.94 4.68
N LEU A 97 -2.30 -8.00 4.33
CA LEU A 97 -2.36 -9.22 5.13
C LEU A 97 -1.00 -9.90 5.20
N THR A 98 -0.28 -9.98 4.08
CA THR A 98 1.10 -10.49 4.05
C THR A 98 2.02 -9.68 4.94
N ALA A 99 1.95 -8.35 4.90
CA ALA A 99 2.76 -7.47 5.75
C ALA A 99 2.48 -7.71 7.23
N ILE A 100 1.21 -7.84 7.62
CA ILE A 100 0.80 -8.15 9.00
C ILE A 100 1.33 -9.52 9.44
N LEU A 101 1.17 -10.54 8.60
CA LEU A 101 1.63 -11.90 8.88
C LEU A 101 3.16 -11.95 9.03
N LEU A 102 3.91 -11.30 8.13
CA LEU A 102 5.37 -11.24 8.20
C LEU A 102 5.85 -10.42 9.38
N ASN A 103 5.17 -9.32 9.72
CA ASN A 103 5.51 -8.54 10.91
C ASN A 103 5.34 -9.37 12.18
N TRP A 104 4.37 -10.28 12.25
CA TRP A 104 4.21 -11.17 13.38
C TRP A 104 5.19 -12.36 13.37
N LEU A 105 5.47 -12.93 12.20
CA LEU A 105 6.33 -14.10 12.05
C LEU A 105 7.83 -13.77 12.17
N LEU A 106 8.27 -12.60 11.70
CA LEU A 106 9.68 -12.23 11.70
C LEU A 106 10.14 -11.67 13.06
N PRO A 107 11.16 -12.30 13.70
CA PRO A 107 11.67 -11.86 15.00
C PRO A 107 12.33 -10.48 14.92
N GLN A 108 12.22 -9.71 16.01
CA GLN A 108 12.70 -8.33 16.10
C GLN A 108 14.23 -8.21 16.19
N THR A 109 14.95 -9.33 16.36
CA THR A 109 16.39 -9.36 16.65
C THR A 109 17.26 -9.60 15.41
N MET A 110 16.86 -9.09 14.24
CA MET A 110 17.75 -9.15 13.05
C MET A 110 18.92 -8.16 13.11
N ASP A 111 19.04 -7.42 14.22
CA ASP A 111 20.19 -6.61 14.59
C ASP A 111 20.82 -7.16 15.87
N ALA A 112 21.78 -8.08 15.71
CA ALA A 112 22.85 -8.17 16.68
C ALA A 112 24.05 -7.43 16.08
N PRO A 113 24.29 -6.15 16.45
CA PRO A 113 25.65 -5.65 16.43
C PRO A 113 26.49 -6.62 17.27
N GLN A 114 27.49 -7.26 16.66
CA GLN A 114 28.58 -7.86 17.43
C GLN A 114 29.12 -6.75 18.35
N PRO A 115 29.19 -6.94 19.68
CA PRO A 115 29.99 -6.06 20.50
C PRO A 115 31.39 -6.09 19.92
N LEU A 116 31.91 -4.94 19.49
CA LEU A 116 33.34 -4.82 19.23
C LEU A 116 34.03 -4.96 20.59
N GLU A 117 34.36 -6.20 20.93
CA GLU A 117 35.16 -6.57 22.08
C GLU A 117 36.55 -5.94 21.90
N SER A 118 36.89 -5.04 22.82
CA SER A 118 38.24 -4.64 23.24
C SER A 118 39.25 -4.22 22.15
N GLN A 119 39.39 -2.91 21.92
CA GLN A 119 40.74 -2.36 21.81
C GLN A 119 41.07 -1.72 23.17
N PRO A 120 42.02 -2.27 23.94
CA PRO A 120 42.51 -1.57 25.12
C PRO A 120 43.14 -0.26 24.66
N GLU A 121 42.82 0.83 25.37
CA GLU A 121 43.65 2.02 25.36
C GLU A 121 45.09 1.60 25.66
N VAL A 122 45.93 1.55 24.62
CA VAL A 122 47.37 1.47 24.81
C VAL A 122 47.83 2.88 25.15
N GLN A 123 47.64 3.20 26.43
CA GLN A 123 48.41 4.23 27.11
C GLN A 123 49.86 3.73 27.17
N ASN A 124 50.74 4.33 26.38
CA ASN A 124 52.18 4.53 26.63
C ASN A 124 52.79 5.44 25.56
#